data_AF-A0A497MG98-F1
#
_entry.id   AF-A0A497MG98-F1
#
_cell.length_a   1.000
_cell.length_b   1.000
_cell.length_c   1.000
_cell.angle_alpha   90.00
_cell.angle_beta   90.00
_cell.angle_gamma   90.00
#
_symmetry.space_group_name_H-M   'P 1'
#
loop_
_entity.id
_entity.type
_entity.pdbx_description
1 polymer ?
#
loop_
_entity_poly.entity_id
_entity_poly.type
_entity_poly.pdbx_seq_one_letter_code
_entity_poly.pdbx_strand_id
1 'polypeptide(L)'
;MTGASCLVRRKFTDEQFLELYRQGLGDREIARRLGVNVGTVWIRRKKLGLPPNRPRGGPRKFTDEQLLSLYRMGLTDREIAERLGVSKSRVCVRRRMLGLPPNVKPR
;
A
#
# COMPACT_ATOMS: atom_id res chain seq x y z
N MET A 1 -45.58 -8.82 13.60
CA MET A 1 -44.44 -9.39 14.36
C MET A 1 -43.19 -8.59 14.02
N THR A 2 -42.81 -7.75 14.97
CA THR A 2 -41.80 -6.69 14.88
C THR A 2 -40.40 -7.30 14.85
N GLY A 3 -39.83 -7.42 13.65
CA GLY A 3 -38.41 -7.71 13.48
C GLY A 3 -37.60 -6.46 13.76
N ALA A 4 -37.01 -6.38 14.95
CA ALA A 4 -36.05 -5.35 15.32
C ALA A 4 -34.83 -5.40 14.38
N SER A 5 -34.86 -4.57 13.33
CA SER A 5 -33.66 -4.28 12.55
C SER A 5 -32.83 -3.30 13.36
N CYS A 6 -31.85 -3.81 14.10
CA CYS A 6 -30.78 -3.01 14.66
C CYS A 6 -30.12 -2.24 13.51
N LEU A 7 -30.55 -1.00 13.29
CA LEU A 7 -29.99 -0.10 12.29
C LEU A 7 -28.57 0.23 12.73
N VAL A 8 -27.62 -0.62 12.33
CA VAL A 8 -26.20 -0.27 12.34
C VAL A 8 -26.12 1.04 11.56
N ARG A 9 -25.89 2.14 12.27
CA ARG A 9 -25.86 3.49 11.71
C ARG A 9 -24.71 3.59 10.72
N ARG A 10 -24.95 3.19 9.47
CA ARG A 10 -23.97 3.24 8.40
C ARG A 10 -23.71 4.71 8.10
N LYS A 11 -22.44 5.09 8.09
CA LYS A 11 -22.01 6.47 7.83
C LYS A 11 -22.22 6.91 6.37
N PHE A 12 -22.40 5.97 5.45
CA PHE A 12 -22.67 6.20 4.02
C PHE A 12 -23.34 4.96 3.39
N THR A 13 -24.02 5.16 2.25
CA THR A 13 -24.63 4.08 1.46
C THR A 13 -23.67 3.54 0.40
N ASP A 14 -24.00 2.38 -0.18
CA ASP A 14 -23.17 1.81 -1.25
C ASP A 14 -23.23 2.63 -2.52
N GLU A 15 -24.37 3.24 -2.84
CA GLU A 15 -24.47 4.13 -3.99
C GLU A 15 -23.51 5.30 -3.86
N GLN A 16 -23.49 5.97 -2.70
CA GLN A 16 -22.58 7.10 -2.43
C GLN A 16 -21.11 6.70 -2.58
N PHE A 17 -20.75 5.51 -2.08
CA PHE A 17 -19.40 4.98 -2.26
C PHE A 17 -19.08 4.65 -3.72
N LEU A 18 -20.01 3.97 -4.43
CA LEU A 18 -19.81 3.53 -5.80
C LEU A 18 -19.70 4.70 -6.78
N GLU A 19 -20.43 5.79 -6.56
CA GLU A 19 -20.30 7.02 -7.36
C GLU A 19 -18.88 7.58 -7.27
N LEU A 20 -18.38 7.79 -6.05
CA LEU A 20 -17.02 8.27 -5.81
C LEU A 20 -15.96 7.28 -6.32
N TYR A 21 -16.22 5.98 -6.22
CA TYR A 21 -15.34 4.95 -6.74
C TYR A 21 -15.29 4.96 -8.28
N ARG A 22 -16.42 5.12 -8.97
CA ARG A 22 -16.48 5.19 -10.44
C ARG A 22 -15.76 6.41 -11.01
N GLN A 23 -15.63 7.49 -10.23
CA GLN A 23 -14.80 8.65 -10.56
C GLN A 23 -13.28 8.37 -10.49
N GLY A 24 -12.85 7.13 -10.19
CA GLY A 24 -11.43 6.75 -10.12
C GLY A 24 -10.71 7.22 -8.84
N LEU A 25 -11.47 7.61 -7.81
CA LEU A 25 -10.89 8.07 -6.56
C LEU A 25 -10.33 6.90 -5.74
N GLY A 26 -9.21 7.15 -5.06
CA GLY A 26 -8.64 6.18 -4.12
C GLY A 26 -9.34 6.20 -2.76
N ASP A 27 -9.21 5.12 -2.00
CA ASP A 27 -9.86 4.94 -0.68
C ASP A 27 -9.71 6.15 0.26
N ARG A 28 -8.53 6.82 0.24
CA ARG A 28 -8.27 7.99 1.09
C ARG A 28 -9.11 9.22 0.71
N GLU A 29 -9.29 9.44 -0.59
CA GLU A 29 -10.06 10.58 -1.09
C GLU A 29 -11.56 10.34 -0.88
N ILE A 30 -12.02 9.12 -1.16
CA ILE A 30 -13.39 8.69 -0.86
C ILE A 30 -13.69 8.87 0.64
N ALA A 31 -12.78 8.44 1.52
CA ALA A 31 -12.95 8.58 2.96
C ALA A 31 -13.05 10.03 3.42
N ARG A 32 -12.25 10.93 2.83
CA ARG A 32 -12.31 12.37 3.10
C ARG A 32 -13.65 12.96 2.69
N ARG A 33 -14.15 12.62 1.48
CA ARG A 33 -15.43 13.11 0.97
C ARG A 33 -16.64 12.60 1.76
N LEU A 34 -16.56 11.36 2.25
CA LEU A 34 -17.62 10.74 3.05
C LEU A 34 -17.50 11.05 4.56
N GLY A 35 -16.47 11.77 5.01
CA GLY A 35 -16.27 12.07 6.43
C GLY A 35 -16.01 10.83 7.30
N VAL A 36 -15.36 9.80 6.75
CA VAL A 36 -15.10 8.52 7.44
C VAL A 36 -13.62 8.19 7.50
N ASN A 37 -13.28 7.16 8.29
CA ASN A 37 -11.93 6.64 8.30
C ASN A 37 -11.62 5.85 7.01
N VAL A 38 -10.38 5.96 6.51
CA VAL A 38 -9.91 5.22 5.31
C VAL A 38 -10.08 3.70 5.47
N GLY A 39 -9.93 3.19 6.69
CA GLY A 39 -10.19 1.79 7.01
C GLY A 39 -11.63 1.36 6.74
N THR A 40 -12.61 2.22 7.02
CA THR A 40 -14.03 1.95 6.74
C THR A 40 -14.27 1.78 5.24
N VAL A 41 -13.70 2.68 4.42
CA VAL A 41 -13.79 2.60 2.95
C VAL A 41 -13.08 1.35 2.43
N TRP A 42 -11.89 1.05 2.95
CA TRP A 42 -11.14 -0.15 2.57
C TRP A 42 -11.92 -1.43 2.85
N ILE A 43 -12.50 -1.58 4.05
CA ILE A 43 -13.36 -2.72 4.40
C ILE A 43 -14.55 -2.77 3.44
N ARG A 44 -15.20 -1.64 3.15
CA ARG A 44 -16.38 -1.62 2.29
C ARG A 44 -16.05 -2.03 0.85
N ARG A 45 -14.98 -1.46 0.28
CA ARG A 45 -14.47 -1.83 -1.05
C ARG A 45 -14.14 -3.32 -1.14
N LYS A 46 -13.48 -3.88 -0.13
CA LYS A 46 -13.17 -5.31 -0.06
C LYS A 46 -14.42 -6.18 0.04
N LYS A 47 -15.42 -5.79 0.85
CA LYS A 47 -16.72 -6.48 0.93
C LYS A 47 -17.49 -6.47 -0.39
N LEU A 48 -17.31 -5.42 -1.21
CA LEU A 48 -17.89 -5.30 -2.55
C LEU A 48 -17.04 -5.97 -3.63
N GLY A 49 -15.91 -6.62 -3.29
CA GLY A 49 -15.05 -7.32 -4.25
C GLY A 49 -14.27 -6.41 -5.20
N LEU A 50 -14.19 -5.10 -4.91
CA LEU A 50 -13.63 -4.13 -5.85
C LEU A 50 -12.10 -3.96 -5.71
N PRO A 51 -11.36 -3.87 -6.83
CA PRO A 51 -9.93 -3.55 -6.80
C PRO A 51 -9.70 -2.11 -6.31
N PRO A 52 -8.51 -1.77 -5.78
CA PRO A 52 -8.21 -0.39 -5.43
C PRO A 52 -7.97 0.45 -6.69
N ASN A 53 -8.69 1.56 -6.86
CA ASN A 53 -8.43 2.54 -7.94
C ASN A 53 -7.03 3.15 -7.87
N ARG A 54 -6.49 3.28 -6.66
CA ARG A 54 -5.12 3.74 -6.42
C ARG A 54 -4.42 2.74 -5.51
N PRO A 55 -3.42 1.99 -6.02
CA PRO A 55 -2.68 1.06 -5.18
C PRO A 55 -2.06 1.78 -3.99
N ARG A 56 -1.97 1.06 -2.86
CA ARG A 56 -1.33 1.60 -1.67
C ARG A 56 0.18 1.61 -1.90
N GLY A 57 0.78 2.78 -1.70
CA GLY A 57 2.20 3.02 -1.94
C GLY A 57 2.38 3.86 -3.19
N GLY A 58 3.12 4.96 -3.06
CA GLY A 58 3.54 5.74 -4.23
C GLY A 58 4.43 4.91 -5.17
N PRO A 59 4.89 5.49 -6.28
CA PRO A 59 5.81 4.82 -7.19
C PRO A 59 7.01 4.28 -6.41
N ARG A 60 7.54 3.13 -6.85
CA ARG A 60 8.76 2.58 -6.27
C ARG A 60 9.87 3.62 -6.43
N LYS A 61 10.63 3.85 -5.36
CA LYS A 61 11.75 4.81 -5.36
C LYS A 61 12.97 4.32 -6.15
N PHE A 62 13.05 3.01 -6.42
CA PHE A 62 14.12 2.40 -7.18
C PHE A 62 13.61 1.15 -7.91
N THR A 63 14.28 0.76 -8.99
CA THR A 63 14.00 -0.46 -9.76
C THR A 63 14.82 -1.64 -9.25
N ASP A 64 14.46 -2.86 -9.66
CA ASP A 64 15.21 -4.04 -9.24
C ASP A 64 16.62 -4.03 -9.83
N GLU A 65 16.78 -3.52 -11.05
CA GLU A 65 18.05 -3.39 -11.76
C GLU A 65 19.00 -2.46 -11.00
N GLN A 66 18.50 -1.34 -10.47
CA GLN A 66 19.30 -0.43 -9.65
C GLN A 66 19.79 -1.11 -8.37
N LEU A 67 18.92 -1.87 -7.70
CA LEU A 67 19.31 -2.64 -6.50
C LEU A 67 20.31 -3.74 -6.86
N LEU A 68 20.07 -4.49 -7.94
CA LEU A 68 20.91 -5.60 -8.38
C LEU A 68 22.30 -5.14 -8.80
N SER A 69 22.40 -4.00 -9.48
CA SER A 69 23.68 -3.39 -9.86
C SER A 69 24.53 -3.11 -8.61
N LEU A 70 23.97 -2.40 -7.63
CA LEU A 70 24.69 -2.08 -6.39
C LEU A 70 24.97 -3.32 -5.53
N TYR A 71 24.04 -4.27 -5.51
CA TYR A 71 24.21 -5.55 -4.81
C TYR A 71 25.37 -6.37 -5.38
N ARG A 72 25.47 -6.46 -6.72
CA ARG A 72 26.55 -7.18 -7.41
C ARG A 72 27.93 -6.55 -7.20
N MET A 73 27.98 -5.26 -6.87
CA MET A 73 29.21 -4.58 -6.43
C MET A 73 29.62 -4.94 -4.98
N GLY A 74 28.90 -5.83 -4.30
CA GLY A 74 29.21 -6.28 -2.94
C GLY A 74 28.76 -5.32 -1.84
N LEU A 75 27.94 -4.31 -2.15
CA LEU A 75 27.46 -3.36 -1.15
C LEU A 75 26.48 -3.98 -0.18
N THR A 76 26.54 -3.54 1.07
CA THR A 76 25.58 -3.89 2.12
C THR A 76 24.23 -3.18 1.90
N ASP A 77 23.15 -3.71 2.49
CA ASP A 77 21.81 -3.10 2.45
C ASP A 77 21.81 -1.61 2.90
N ARG A 78 22.76 -1.23 3.78
CA ARG A 78 22.90 0.15 4.26
C ARG A 78 23.49 1.06 3.18
N GLU A 79 24.59 0.66 2.56
CA GLU A 79 25.25 1.45 1.51
C GLU A 79 24.36 1.58 0.27
N ILE A 80 23.64 0.52 -0.09
CA ILE A 80 22.64 0.55 -1.16
C ILE A 80 21.54 1.57 -0.82
N ALA A 81 21.05 1.56 0.42
CA ALA A 81 20.00 2.46 0.86
C ALA A 81 20.44 3.94 0.83
N GLU A 82 21.67 4.21 1.26
CA GLU A 82 22.28 5.55 1.20
C GLU A 82 22.39 6.03 -0.25
N ARG A 83 22.87 5.17 -1.18
CA ARG A 83 22.98 5.52 -2.61
C ARG A 83 21.62 5.73 -3.29
N LEU A 84 20.60 4.96 -2.92
CA LEU A 84 19.26 5.06 -3.51
C LEU A 84 18.36 6.08 -2.82
N GLY A 85 18.81 6.75 -1.75
CA GLY A 85 18.00 7.72 -1.00
C GLY A 85 16.76 7.10 -0.35
N VAL A 86 16.87 5.86 0.12
CA VAL A 86 15.78 5.10 0.76
C VAL A 86 16.19 4.57 2.14
N SER A 87 15.24 4.02 2.89
CA SER A 87 15.57 3.35 4.14
C SER A 87 16.19 1.97 3.89
N LYS A 88 17.13 1.56 4.74
CA LYS A 88 17.71 0.20 4.75
C LYS A 88 16.63 -0.88 4.71
N SER A 89 15.53 -0.72 5.45
CA SER A 89 14.44 -1.68 5.50
C SER A 89 13.79 -1.89 4.13
N ARG A 90 13.67 -0.86 3.29
CA ARG A 90 13.12 -1.01 1.93
C ARG A 90 14.02 -1.86 1.05
N VAL A 91 15.34 -1.64 1.12
CA VAL A 91 16.33 -2.46 0.40
C VAL A 91 16.30 -3.89 0.90
N CYS A 92 16.33 -4.10 2.23
CA CYS A 92 16.30 -5.43 2.83
C CYS A 92 15.05 -6.22 2.44
N VAL A 93 13.86 -5.60 2.46
CA VAL A 93 12.62 -6.25 2.03
C VAL A 93 12.71 -6.61 0.55
N ARG A 94 13.14 -5.67 -0.31
CA ARG A 94 13.19 -5.93 -1.75
C ARG A 94 14.21 -7.00 -2.11
N ARG A 95 15.41 -6.96 -1.51
CA ARG A 95 16.46 -7.97 -1.65
C ARG A 95 15.95 -9.37 -1.30
N ARG A 96 15.22 -9.51 -0.19
CA ARG A 96 14.60 -10.79 0.22
C ARG A 96 13.53 -11.25 -0.78
N MET A 97 12.71 -10.34 -1.29
CA MET A 97 11.73 -10.67 -2.35
C MET A 97 12.39 -11.14 -3.65
N LEU A 98 13.65 -10.76 -3.88
CA LEU A 98 14.46 -11.22 -5.01
C LEU A 98 15.30 -12.48 -4.68
N GLY A 99 15.14 -13.07 -3.48
CA GLY A 99 15.83 -14.29 -3.08
C GLY A 99 17.32 -14.13 -2.79
N LEU A 100 17.82 -12.90 -2.63
CA LEU A 100 19.25 -12.64 -2.46
C LEU A 100 19.67 -12.70 -0.98
N PRO A 101 20.76 -13.37 -0.60
CA PRO A 101 21.33 -13.30 0.75
C PRO A 101 21.86 -11.89 1.07
N PRO A 102 22.12 -11.54 2.33
CA PRO A 102 22.72 -10.24 2.64
C PRO A 102 24.21 -10.23 2.28
N ASN A 103 24.67 -9.15 1.64
CA ASN A 103 26.10 -8.84 1.60
C ASN A 103 26.52 -8.40 3.01
N VAL A 104 27.50 -9.11 3.57
CA VAL A 104 28.10 -8.81 4.88
C VAL A 104 29.55 -8.41 4.69
N LYS A 105 29.97 -7.32 5.32
CA LYS A 105 31.39 -7.00 5.44
C LYS A 105 31.93 -7.64 6.71
N PRO A 106 33.17 -8.17 6.70
CA PRO A 106 33.83 -8.57 7.93
C PRO A 106 33.90 -7.37 8.88
N ARG A 107 33.75 -7.65 10.18
CA ARG A 107 33.90 -6.64 11.23
C ARG A 107 35.37 -6.39 11.52
#